data_AF-A0A292YKD1-F1
#
_entry.id   AF-A0A292YKD1-F1
#
_cell.length_a   1.000
_cell.length_b   1.000
_cell.length_c   1.000
_cell.angle_alpha   90.00
_cell.angle_beta   90.00
_cell.angle_gamma   90.00
#
_symmetry.space_group_name_H-M   'P 1'
#
loop_
_entity.id
_entity.type
_entity.pdbx_description
1 polymer ?
#
loop_
_entity_poly.entity_id
_entity_poly.type
_entity_poly.pdbx_seq_one_letter_code
_entity_poly.pdbx_strand_id
1 'polypeptide(L)'
;MAEEIIIYRNVAGEVSRDDLVDWKKYVQKLGLILDEKIRGKMTAISILQNDETITFYIYEQVSYYQLHIDYLRVKKGDGRLVQAIDWLIRTSGLRAEKFGTGRSELWRTLYVNGLVMDEGPYVERKLSADFDLRITREALMGHIYLIMDKYMQARTSGDRTLEEEYVKVLQGFVQELAKVDEILKSQNRS
;
A
#
# COMPACT_ATOMS: atom_id res chain seq x y z
N MET A 1 19.81 -19.70 -16.28
CA MET A 1 18.39 -19.61 -15.93
C MET A 1 18.19 -18.24 -15.30
N ALA A 2 17.24 -17.42 -15.77
CA ALA A 2 17.01 -16.10 -15.20
C ALA A 2 16.60 -16.25 -13.73
N GLU A 3 17.24 -15.51 -12.83
CA GLU A 3 16.88 -15.51 -11.41
C GLU A 3 15.45 -14.94 -11.28
N GLU A 4 14.46 -15.81 -11.04
CA GLU A 4 13.11 -15.37 -10.70
C GLU A 4 13.15 -14.67 -9.33
N ILE A 5 12.64 -13.44 -9.29
CA ILE A 5 12.59 -12.64 -8.07
C ILE A 5 11.13 -12.55 -7.66
N ILE A 6 10.89 -12.76 -6.37
CA ILE A 6 9.59 -12.55 -5.73
C ILE A 6 9.71 -11.33 -4.83
N ILE A 7 8.72 -10.44 -4.89
CA ILE A 7 8.65 -9.24 -4.06
C ILE A 7 7.35 -9.29 -3.28
N TYR A 8 7.43 -9.20 -1.96
CA TYR A 8 6.30 -8.99 -1.09
C TYR A 8 6.23 -7.52 -0.70
N ARG A 9 5.03 -6.94 -0.76
CA ARG A 9 4.75 -5.56 -0.34
C ARG A 9 3.54 -5.52 0.58
N ASN A 10 3.54 -4.53 1.47
CA ASN A 10 2.42 -4.21 2.35
C ASN A 10 1.88 -5.43 3.12
N VAL A 11 2.76 -6.37 3.50
CA VAL A 11 2.35 -7.51 4.32
C VAL A 11 2.04 -6.97 5.70
N ALA A 12 0.80 -7.14 6.15
CA ALA A 12 0.44 -6.68 7.49
C ALA A 12 -0.73 -7.46 8.06
N GLY A 13 -0.80 -7.49 9.38
CA GLY A 13 -1.94 -8.04 10.10
C GLY A 13 -1.56 -8.51 11.50
N GLU A 14 -2.56 -9.05 12.16
CA GLU A 14 -2.42 -9.69 13.46
C GLU A 14 -2.03 -11.15 13.23
N VAL A 15 -1.01 -11.60 13.94
CA VAL A 15 -0.55 -12.99 13.95
C VAL A 15 -0.82 -13.51 15.36
N SER A 16 -1.63 -14.56 15.47
CA SER A 16 -1.85 -15.18 16.78
C SER A 16 -0.56 -15.84 17.29
N ARG A 17 -0.47 -16.07 18.60
CA ARG A 17 0.71 -16.74 19.17
C ARG A 17 0.83 -18.18 18.63
N ASP A 18 -0.29 -18.85 18.44
CA ASP A 18 -0.34 -20.23 17.94
C ASP A 18 0.07 -20.29 16.46
N ASP A 19 -0.43 -19.39 15.63
CA ASP A 19 -0.04 -19.33 14.21
C ASP A 19 1.46 -19.07 14.05
N LEU A 20 2.04 -18.21 14.89
CA LEU A 20 3.47 -17.95 14.87
C LEU A 20 4.28 -19.20 15.25
N VAL A 21 3.81 -19.96 16.25
CA VAL A 21 4.46 -21.22 16.66
C VAL A 21 4.37 -22.26 15.55
N ASP A 22 3.20 -22.43 14.94
CA ASP A 22 3.00 -23.41 13.87
C ASP A 22 3.76 -23.02 12.59
N TRP A 23 3.85 -21.73 12.30
CA TRP A 23 4.70 -21.22 11.24
C TRP A 23 6.17 -21.58 11.47
N LYS A 24 6.70 -21.37 12.68
CA LYS A 24 8.10 -21.73 13.01
C LYS A 24 8.36 -23.22 12.80
N LYS A 25 7.43 -24.09 13.22
CA LYS A 25 7.51 -25.54 12.95
C LYS A 25 7.52 -25.84 11.45
N TYR A 26 6.69 -25.14 10.69
CA TYR A 26 6.63 -25.30 9.24
C TYR A 26 7.94 -24.87 8.55
N VAL A 27 8.52 -23.74 8.96
CA VAL A 27 9.83 -23.26 8.47
C VAL A 27 10.93 -24.29 8.74
N GLN A 28 10.98 -24.85 9.94
CA GLN A 28 11.92 -25.92 10.28
C GLN A 28 11.69 -27.18 9.45
N LYS A 29 10.43 -27.54 9.17
CA LYS A 29 10.08 -28.68 8.29
C LYS A 29 10.54 -28.49 6.85
N LEU A 30 10.62 -27.25 6.37
CA LEU A 30 11.21 -26.92 5.06
C LEU A 30 12.75 -27.01 5.06
N GLY A 31 13.38 -27.27 6.21
CA GLY A 31 14.83 -27.34 6.36
C GLY A 31 15.50 -25.96 6.39
N LEU A 32 14.74 -24.91 6.73
CA LEU A 32 15.23 -23.54 6.85
C LEU A 32 15.70 -23.29 8.29
N ILE A 33 16.73 -22.45 8.45
CA ILE A 33 17.25 -22.09 9.77
C ILE A 33 16.50 -20.86 10.27
N LEU A 34 16.09 -20.89 11.54
CA LEU A 34 15.47 -19.77 12.25
C LEU A 34 16.42 -19.22 13.32
N ASP A 35 16.59 -17.91 13.34
CA ASP A 35 17.25 -17.16 14.42
C ASP A 35 16.29 -16.11 14.97
N GLU A 36 16.21 -16.00 16.29
CA GLU A 36 15.27 -15.11 16.97
C GLU A 36 15.99 -14.19 17.95
N LYS A 37 15.76 -12.89 17.83
CA LYS A 37 16.31 -11.88 18.73
C LYS A 37 15.19 -11.03 19.31
N ILE A 38 15.03 -11.10 20.63
CA ILE A 38 14.02 -10.36 21.36
C ILE A 38 14.65 -9.09 21.93
N ARG A 39 13.99 -7.94 21.72
CA ARG A 39 14.38 -6.65 22.28
C ARG A 39 13.12 -5.90 22.74
N GLY A 40 12.84 -5.99 24.04
CA GLY A 40 11.61 -5.42 24.61
C GLY A 40 10.38 -6.12 24.03
N LYS A 41 9.44 -5.35 23.48
CA LYS A 41 8.24 -5.88 22.80
C LYS A 41 8.46 -6.23 21.32
N MET A 42 9.68 -6.08 20.81
CA MET A 42 9.98 -6.40 19.41
C MET A 42 10.75 -7.72 19.35
N THR A 43 10.32 -8.61 18.47
CA THR A 43 11.02 -9.85 18.13
C THR A 43 11.42 -9.78 16.67
N ALA A 44 12.73 -9.85 16.42
CA ALA A 44 13.27 -10.02 15.08
C ALA A 44 13.42 -11.52 14.81
N ILE A 45 12.74 -12.02 13.78
CA ILE A 45 12.85 -13.42 13.34
C ILE A 45 13.56 -13.44 12.00
N SER A 46 14.71 -14.10 11.94
CA SER A 46 15.49 -14.25 10.72
C SER A 46 15.37 -15.68 10.21
N ILE A 47 15.03 -15.83 8.93
CA ILE A 47 15.10 -17.10 8.22
C ILE A 47 16.33 -17.08 7.33
N LEU A 48 17.17 -18.10 7.46
CA LEU A 48 18.38 -18.26 6.67
C LEU A 48 18.21 -19.45 5.72
N GLN A 49 18.53 -19.20 4.45
CA GLN A 49 18.63 -20.21 3.40
C GLN A 49 19.88 -19.95 2.56
N ASN A 50 20.88 -20.83 2.66
CA ASN A 50 22.19 -20.64 2.00
C ASN A 50 22.76 -19.24 2.35
N ASP A 51 23.02 -18.40 1.35
CA ASP A 51 23.54 -17.04 1.51
C ASP A 51 22.45 -15.96 1.66
N GLU A 52 21.17 -16.36 1.68
CA GLU A 52 20.03 -15.43 1.79
C GLU A 52 19.49 -15.43 3.22
N THR A 53 19.45 -14.24 3.83
CA THR A 53 18.82 -14.02 5.14
C THR A 53 17.66 -13.06 4.97
N ILE A 54 16.49 -13.46 5.47
CA ILE A 54 15.30 -12.61 5.52
C ILE A 54 14.93 -12.40 6.97
N THR A 55 14.82 -11.15 7.39
CA THR A 55 14.41 -10.79 8.75
C THR A 55 13.05 -10.11 8.75
N PHE A 56 12.18 -10.60 9.63
CA PHE A 56 10.88 -10.03 9.93
C PHE A 56 10.92 -9.38 11.30
N TYR A 57 10.25 -8.24 11.45
CA TYR A 57 10.04 -7.61 12.75
C TYR A 57 8.60 -7.82 13.18
N ILE A 58 8.44 -8.37 14.37
CA ILE A 58 7.16 -8.66 14.98
C ILE A 58 7.07 -7.86 16.28
N TYR A 59 5.94 -7.19 16.49
CA TYR A 59 5.70 -6.39 17.68
C TYR A 59 4.65 -7.06 18.56
N GLU A 60 5.03 -7.40 19.79
CA GLU A 60 4.15 -8.04 20.76
C GLU A 60 3.10 -7.06 21.30
N GLN A 61 1.85 -7.45 21.16
CA GLN A 61 0.69 -6.87 21.83
C GLN A 61 0.20 -7.82 22.93
N VAL A 62 -0.83 -7.39 23.68
CA VAL A 62 -1.32 -8.15 24.84
C VAL A 62 -1.79 -9.56 24.45
N SER A 63 -2.56 -9.69 23.37
CA SER A 63 -3.16 -10.95 22.93
C SER A 63 -2.62 -11.51 21.61
N TYR A 64 -1.87 -10.72 20.84
CA TYR A 64 -1.39 -11.11 19.51
C TYR A 64 -0.05 -10.44 19.17
N TYR A 65 0.49 -10.81 18.03
CA TYR A 65 1.66 -10.20 17.44
C TYR A 65 1.29 -9.35 16.23
N GLN A 66 1.75 -8.11 16.16
CA GLN A 66 1.60 -7.28 14.97
C GLN A 66 2.78 -7.51 14.03
N LEU A 67 2.50 -7.93 12.80
CA LEU A 67 3.50 -8.03 11.73
C LEU A 67 3.29 -6.92 10.72
N HIS A 68 4.39 -6.32 10.27
CA HIS A 68 4.40 -5.36 9.18
C HIS A 68 5.67 -5.48 8.34
N ILE A 69 5.50 -5.62 7.03
CA ILE A 69 6.57 -5.68 6.03
C ILE A 69 6.18 -4.77 4.87
N ASP A 70 6.84 -3.62 4.77
CA ASP A 70 6.62 -2.69 3.65
C ASP A 70 7.09 -3.28 2.33
N TYR A 71 8.29 -3.86 2.36
CA TYR A 71 8.96 -4.39 1.19
C TYR A 71 9.91 -5.52 1.59
N LEU A 72 9.78 -6.64 0.89
CA LEU A 72 10.69 -7.76 1.03
C LEU A 72 10.95 -8.38 -0.34
N ARG A 73 12.21 -8.45 -0.74
CA ARG A 73 12.65 -9.11 -1.96
C ARG A 73 13.27 -10.45 -1.62
N VAL A 74 12.82 -11.49 -2.31
CA VAL A 74 13.27 -12.87 -2.13
C VAL A 74 13.72 -13.40 -3.49
N LYS A 75 14.92 -13.96 -3.56
CA LYS A 75 15.29 -14.75 -4.75
C LYS A 75 14.51 -16.05 -4.67
N LYS A 76 13.75 -16.39 -5.70
CA LYS A 76 12.89 -17.59 -5.65
C LYS A 76 13.71 -18.84 -5.39
N GLY A 77 14.94 -18.93 -5.92
CA GLY A 77 15.86 -20.04 -5.64
C GLY A 77 15.16 -21.39 -5.82
N ASP A 78 15.05 -22.18 -4.75
CA ASP A 78 14.32 -23.46 -4.69
C ASP A 78 12.85 -23.34 -4.22
N GLY A 79 12.40 -22.12 -3.91
CA GLY A 79 11.03 -21.77 -3.56
C GLY A 79 10.67 -21.92 -2.08
N ARG A 80 11.58 -22.35 -1.19
CA ARG A 80 11.23 -22.65 0.21
C ARG A 80 10.95 -21.40 1.04
N LEU A 81 11.75 -20.34 0.88
CA LEU A 81 11.47 -19.05 1.54
C LEU A 81 10.12 -18.48 1.12
N VAL A 82 9.79 -18.58 -0.18
CA VAL A 82 8.50 -18.15 -0.72
C VAL A 82 7.36 -18.96 -0.10
N GLN A 83 7.51 -20.28 0.03
CA GLN A 83 6.54 -21.14 0.70
C GLN A 83 6.33 -20.78 2.17
N ALA A 84 7.42 -20.50 2.91
CA ALA A 84 7.35 -20.07 4.29
C ALA A 84 6.56 -18.76 4.46
N ILE A 85 6.79 -17.77 3.59
CA ILE A 85 6.10 -16.48 3.64
C ILE A 85 4.63 -16.63 3.21
N ASP A 86 4.36 -17.35 2.12
CA ASP A 86 3.00 -17.59 1.64
C ASP A 86 2.15 -18.33 2.68
N TRP A 87 2.75 -19.29 3.39
CA TRP A 87 2.09 -20.01 4.48
C TRP A 87 1.72 -19.05 5.63
N LEU A 88 2.65 -18.20 6.06
CA LEU A 88 2.38 -17.21 7.12
C LEU A 88 1.22 -16.28 6.74
N ILE A 89 1.24 -15.76 5.50
CA ILE A 89 0.18 -14.88 5.01
C ILE A 89 -1.18 -15.58 5.05
N ARG A 90 -1.24 -16.83 4.57
CA ARG A 90 -2.49 -17.59 4.47
C ARG A 90 -3.03 -18.00 5.85
N THR A 91 -2.18 -18.58 6.68
CA THR A 91 -2.62 -19.14 7.98
C THR A 91 -2.96 -18.04 8.97
N SER A 92 -2.18 -16.95 9.01
CA SER A 92 -2.44 -15.82 9.92
C SER A 92 -3.42 -14.80 9.36
N GLY A 93 -4.03 -15.06 8.20
CA GLY A 93 -5.03 -14.16 7.63
C GLY A 93 -4.48 -12.77 7.28
N LEU A 94 -3.24 -12.67 6.81
CA LEU A 94 -2.61 -11.37 6.55
C LEU A 94 -3.10 -10.77 5.24
N ARG A 95 -3.03 -9.44 5.14
CA ARG A 95 -3.05 -8.75 3.84
C ARG A 95 -1.64 -8.72 3.28
N ALA A 96 -1.50 -8.86 1.97
CA ALA A 96 -0.21 -8.78 1.29
C ALA A 96 -0.37 -8.56 -0.21
N GLU A 97 0.64 -7.99 -0.84
CA GLU A 97 0.82 -8.04 -2.28
C GLU A 97 2.09 -8.82 -2.60
N LYS A 98 2.00 -9.81 -3.47
CA LYS A 98 3.14 -10.59 -3.95
C LYS A 98 3.30 -10.33 -5.43
N PHE A 99 4.52 -10.05 -5.85
CA PHE A 99 4.89 -9.86 -7.24
C PHE A 99 5.94 -10.89 -7.63
N GLY A 100 5.85 -11.45 -8.83
CA GLY A 100 6.84 -12.40 -9.33
C GLY A 100 7.27 -12.07 -10.74
N THR A 101 8.57 -12.14 -11.01
CA THR A 101 9.13 -11.98 -12.37
C THR A 101 9.40 -13.36 -12.97
N GLY A 102 8.44 -13.90 -13.71
CA GLY A 102 8.55 -15.19 -14.40
C GLY A 102 8.30 -15.03 -15.89
N ARG A 103 9.15 -15.61 -16.75
CA ARG A 103 8.95 -15.70 -18.22
C ARG A 103 8.72 -14.36 -18.95
N SER A 104 9.43 -13.30 -18.53
CA SER A 104 9.33 -11.93 -19.10
C SER A 104 8.05 -11.17 -18.75
N GLU A 105 7.22 -11.70 -17.84
CA GLU A 105 6.01 -11.03 -17.36
C GLU A 105 6.11 -10.81 -15.84
N LEU A 106 5.53 -9.70 -15.39
CA LEU A 106 5.33 -9.42 -13.97
C LEU A 106 3.97 -10.00 -13.59
N TRP A 107 3.94 -10.88 -12.59
CA TRP A 107 2.71 -11.43 -12.00
C TRP A 107 2.44 -10.76 -10.66
N ARG A 108 1.17 -10.56 -10.33
CA ARG A 108 0.72 -10.09 -9.01
C ARG A 108 -0.27 -11.08 -8.41
N THR A 109 -0.12 -11.35 -7.12
CA THR A 109 -1.08 -12.05 -6.27
C THR A 109 -1.46 -11.11 -5.11
N LEU A 110 -2.74 -10.84 -4.95
CA LEU A 110 -3.28 -10.06 -3.83
C LEU A 110 -3.85 -10.98 -2.76
N TYR A 111 -3.44 -10.78 -1.53
CA TYR A 111 -3.96 -11.47 -0.35
C TYR A 111 -4.79 -10.51 0.48
N VAL A 112 -6.01 -10.93 0.83
CA VAL A 112 -6.88 -10.25 1.80
C VAL A 112 -7.37 -11.32 2.77
N ASN A 113 -7.13 -11.11 4.07
CA ASN A 113 -7.44 -12.09 5.12
C ASN A 113 -6.84 -13.48 4.81
N GLY A 114 -5.62 -13.52 4.27
CA GLY A 114 -4.93 -14.75 3.87
C GLY A 114 -5.48 -15.43 2.61
N LEU A 115 -6.57 -14.93 2.02
CA LEU A 115 -7.16 -15.48 0.80
C LEU A 115 -6.65 -14.75 -0.44
N VAL A 116 -6.40 -15.49 -1.52
CA VAL A 116 -6.03 -14.91 -2.82
C VAL A 116 -7.27 -14.29 -3.45
N MET A 117 -7.28 -12.96 -3.55
CA MET A 117 -8.40 -12.19 -4.11
C MET A 117 -8.22 -11.87 -5.60
N ASP A 118 -6.96 -11.76 -6.04
CA ASP A 118 -6.59 -11.45 -7.41
C ASP A 118 -5.26 -12.14 -7.70
N GLU A 119 -5.15 -12.77 -8.87
CA GLU A 119 -3.92 -13.43 -9.32
C GLU A 119 -3.84 -13.36 -10.85
N GLY A 120 -2.74 -12.82 -11.37
CA GLY A 120 -2.50 -12.80 -12.80
C GLY A 120 -1.41 -11.83 -13.26
N PRO A 121 -1.30 -11.63 -14.59
CA PRO A 121 -0.42 -10.64 -15.19
C PRO A 121 -0.65 -9.27 -14.57
N TYR A 122 0.39 -8.75 -13.92
CA TYR A 122 0.42 -7.38 -13.48
C TYR A 122 0.63 -6.50 -14.70
N VAL A 123 -0.48 -6.01 -15.22
CA VAL A 123 -0.49 -4.82 -16.05
C VAL A 123 -0.57 -3.66 -15.07
N GLU A 124 0.48 -2.84 -15.00
CA GLU A 124 0.38 -1.56 -14.32
C GLU A 124 -0.82 -0.84 -14.94
N ARG A 125 -1.89 -0.69 -14.16
CA ARG A 125 -3.04 0.09 -14.61
C ARG A 125 -2.48 1.49 -14.80
N LYS A 126 -2.26 1.88 -16.06
CA LYS A 126 -2.06 3.28 -16.38
C LYS A 126 -3.19 4.00 -15.65
N LEU A 127 -2.82 4.92 -14.75
CA LEU A 127 -3.79 5.84 -14.17
C LEU A 127 -4.62 6.35 -15.34
N SER A 128 -5.94 6.33 -15.17
CA SER A 128 -6.81 6.81 -16.24
C SER A 128 -6.32 8.20 -16.62
N ALA A 129 -6.35 8.53 -17.92
CA ALA A 129 -5.80 9.81 -18.41
C ALA A 129 -6.43 11.03 -17.70
N ASP A 130 -7.56 10.81 -17.01
CA ASP A 130 -8.31 11.78 -16.23
C ASP A 130 -7.98 11.80 -14.73
N PHE A 131 -7.09 10.95 -14.21
CA PHE A 131 -6.74 10.89 -12.78
C PHE A 131 -6.17 12.22 -12.28
N ASP A 132 -5.19 12.78 -12.99
CA ASP A 132 -4.59 14.07 -12.64
C ASP A 132 -5.63 15.20 -12.73
N LEU A 133 -6.55 15.12 -13.69
CA LEU A 133 -7.66 16.06 -13.83
C LEU A 133 -8.64 15.95 -12.66
N ARG A 134 -8.94 14.74 -12.19
CA ARG A 134 -9.80 14.52 -11.01
C ARG A 134 -9.16 15.02 -9.71
N ILE A 135 -7.85 14.81 -9.53
CA ILE A 135 -7.11 15.38 -8.39
C ILE A 135 -7.08 16.91 -8.48
N THR A 136 -6.83 17.47 -9.65
CA THR A 136 -6.83 18.92 -9.87
C THR A 136 -8.20 19.52 -9.55
N ARG A 137 -9.29 18.85 -9.97
CA ARG A 137 -10.67 19.22 -9.65
C ARG A 137 -10.92 19.24 -8.14
N GLU A 138 -10.53 18.18 -7.43
CA GLU A 138 -10.65 18.10 -5.96
C GLU A 138 -9.88 19.23 -5.26
N ALA A 139 -8.63 19.49 -5.67
CA ALA A 139 -7.81 20.54 -5.11
C ALA A 139 -8.43 21.94 -5.33
N LEU A 140 -8.93 22.22 -6.54
CA LEU A 140 -9.63 23.47 -6.85
C LEU A 140 -10.89 23.65 -5.99
N MET A 141 -11.68 22.60 -5.82
CA MET A 141 -12.85 22.63 -4.92
C MET A 141 -12.44 22.96 -3.47
N GLY A 142 -11.38 22.33 -2.97
CA GLY A 142 -10.84 22.62 -1.63
C GLY A 142 -10.41 24.08 -1.46
N HIS A 143 -9.74 24.66 -2.47
CA HIS A 143 -9.38 26.07 -2.46
C HIS A 143 -10.59 27.00 -2.50
N ILE A 144 -11.61 26.68 -3.30
CA ILE A 144 -12.86 27.46 -3.34
C ILE A 144 -13.51 27.49 -1.97
N TYR A 145 -13.66 26.35 -1.30
CA TYR A 145 -14.24 26.31 0.05
C TYR A 145 -13.44 27.15 1.05
N LEU A 146 -12.11 27.05 1.02
CA LEU A 146 -11.25 27.85 1.90
C LEU A 146 -11.42 29.36 1.68
N ILE A 147 -11.46 29.81 0.42
CA ILE A 147 -11.61 31.23 0.12
C ILE A 147 -13.05 31.71 0.39
N MET A 148 -14.07 30.86 0.20
CA MET A 148 -15.44 31.17 0.60
C MET A 148 -15.53 31.44 2.10
N ASP A 149 -14.87 30.64 2.94
CA ASP A 149 -14.84 30.87 4.38
C ASP A 149 -14.18 32.22 4.73
N LYS A 150 -13.05 32.54 4.08
CA LYS A 150 -12.38 33.85 4.25
C LYS A 150 -13.23 35.02 3.77
N TYR A 151 -13.94 34.86 2.66
CA TYR A 151 -14.90 35.82 2.14
C TYR A 151 -16.03 36.07 3.16
N MET A 152 -16.60 35.02 3.73
CA MET A 152 -17.65 35.16 4.75
C MET A 152 -17.14 35.88 6.00
N GLN A 153 -15.89 35.62 6.42
CA GLN A 153 -15.26 36.32 7.54
C GLN A 153 -15.08 37.81 7.23
N ALA A 154 -14.51 38.17 6.07
CA ALA A 154 -14.32 39.56 5.65
C ALA A 154 -15.65 40.33 5.56
N ARG A 155 -16.69 39.67 5.02
CA ARG A 155 -18.04 40.23 4.95
C ARG A 155 -18.65 40.46 6.33
N THR A 156 -18.42 39.54 7.27
CA THR A 156 -18.90 39.66 8.66
C THR A 156 -18.17 40.77 9.40
N SER A 157 -16.87 40.97 9.14
CA SER A 157 -16.09 42.06 9.72
C SER A 157 -16.29 43.42 9.02
N GLY A 158 -17.04 43.47 7.93
CA GLY A 158 -17.28 44.70 7.15
C GLY A 158 -16.07 45.18 6.34
N ASP A 159 -15.06 44.33 6.13
CA ASP A 159 -13.86 44.68 5.37
C ASP A 159 -14.11 44.49 3.87
N ARG A 160 -14.56 45.56 3.22
CA ARG A 160 -14.87 45.58 1.78
C ARG A 160 -13.66 45.33 0.89
N THR A 161 -12.44 45.66 1.34
CA THR A 161 -11.24 45.50 0.53
C THR A 161 -10.90 44.03 0.39
N LEU A 162 -10.90 43.31 1.53
CA LEU A 162 -10.70 41.86 1.55
C LEU A 162 -11.86 41.12 0.87
N GLU A 163 -13.09 41.61 1.00
CA GLU A 163 -14.25 41.05 0.31
C GLU A 163 -14.05 41.06 -1.22
N GLU A 164 -13.67 42.22 -1.79
CA GLU A 164 -13.41 42.36 -3.22
C GLU A 164 -12.21 41.52 -3.69
N GLU A 165 -11.18 41.40 -2.87
CA GLU A 165 -10.02 40.56 -3.15
C GLU A 165 -10.40 39.09 -3.24
N TYR A 166 -11.15 38.58 -2.26
CA TYR A 166 -11.58 37.17 -2.24
C TYR A 166 -12.57 36.86 -3.36
N VAL A 167 -13.43 37.80 -3.77
CA VAL A 167 -14.32 37.63 -4.94
C VAL A 167 -13.51 37.42 -6.21
N LYS A 168 -12.45 38.21 -6.45
CA LYS A 168 -11.58 38.04 -7.62
C LYS A 168 -10.89 36.69 -7.63
N VAL A 169 -10.37 36.27 -6.47
CA VAL A 169 -9.71 34.96 -6.31
C VAL A 169 -10.70 33.81 -6.55
N LEU A 170 -11.92 33.89 -6.01
CA LEU A 170 -12.98 32.89 -6.22
C LEU A 170 -13.35 32.77 -7.70
N GLN A 171 -13.49 33.90 -8.41
CA GLN A 171 -13.78 33.89 -9.85
C GLN A 171 -12.69 33.17 -10.64
N GLY A 172 -11.42 33.36 -10.29
CA GLY A 172 -10.30 32.65 -10.91
C GLY A 172 -10.40 31.14 -10.71
N PHE A 173 -10.61 30.67 -9.48
CA PHE A 173 -10.73 29.23 -9.20
C PHE A 173 -11.97 28.59 -9.85
N VAL A 174 -13.10 29.30 -9.89
CA VAL A 174 -14.32 28.80 -10.53
C VAL A 174 -14.13 28.66 -12.05
N GLN A 175 -13.43 29.59 -12.69
CA GLN A 175 -13.13 29.51 -14.13
C GLN A 175 -12.19 28.33 -14.44
N GLU A 176 -11.15 28.13 -13.64
CA GLU A 176 -10.25 26.97 -13.78
C GLU A 176 -11.00 25.65 -13.55
N LEU A 177 -11.87 25.59 -12.54
CA LEU A 177 -12.70 24.40 -12.27
C LEU A 177 -13.62 24.08 -13.45
N ALA A 178 -14.23 25.09 -14.07
CA ALA A 178 -15.09 24.91 -15.24
C ALA A 178 -14.33 24.31 -16.44
N LYS A 179 -13.10 24.74 -16.70
CA LYS A 179 -12.24 24.18 -17.75
C LYS A 179 -11.92 22.70 -17.49
N VAL A 180 -11.55 22.37 -16.25
CA VAL A 180 -11.26 20.98 -15.84
C VAL A 180 -12.49 20.09 -15.99
N ASP A 181 -13.66 20.55 -15.56
CA ASP A 181 -14.93 19.82 -15.70
C ASP A 181 -15.33 19.60 -17.17
N GLU A 182 -15.04 20.55 -18.07
CA GLU A 182 -15.30 20.42 -19.50
C GLU A 182 -14.43 19.33 -20.14
N ILE A 183 -13.12 19.33 -19.82
CA ILE A 183 -12.19 18.30 -20.29
C ILE A 183 -12.62 16.93 -19.77
N LEU A 184 -12.95 16.81 -18.49
CA LEU A 184 -13.44 15.56 -17.89
C LEU A 184 -14.74 15.06 -18.54
N LYS A 185 -15.67 15.95 -18.91
CA LYS A 185 -16.90 15.57 -19.63
C LYS A 185 -16.63 15.10 -21.05
N SER A 186 -15.67 15.70 -21.74
CA SER A 186 -15.30 15.31 -23.11
C SER A 186 -14.67 13.92 -23.17
N GLN A 187 -13.83 13.57 -22.19
CA GLN A 187 -13.16 12.26 -22.11
C GLN A 187 -14.11 11.12 -21.71
N ASN A 188 -15.21 11.41 -21.01
CA ASN A 188 -16.22 10.40 -20.66
C ASN A 188 -17.21 10.08 -21.80
N ARG A 189 -17.14 10.78 -22.94
CA ARG A 189 -18.01 10.56 -24.12
C ARG A 189 -17.33 9.80 -25.26
N SER A 190 -16.03 9.53 -25.14
CA SER A 190 -15.21 8.74 -26.07
C SER A 190 -14.97 7.34 -25.52
#